data_AF-A0A5S9Q6W2-F1
#
_entry.id   AF-A0A5S9Q6W2-F1
#
_cell.length_a   1.000
_cell.length_b   1.000
_cell.length_c   1.000
_cell.angle_alpha   90.00
_cell.angle_beta   90.00
_cell.angle_gamma   90.00
#
_symmetry.space_group_name_H-M   'P 1'
#
loop_
_entity.id
_entity.type
_entity.pdbx_description
1 polymer ?
#
loop_
_entity_poly.entity_id
_entity_poly.type
_entity_poly.pdbx_seq_one_letter_code
_entity_poly.pdbx_strand_id
1 'polypeptide(L)'
;MSDDWIYVGADNSKKDWSKVGKTTKGLNKRHTSSQNPEYYIHTAFEIKSGDVHEIEKKLLGYIEGLPDVERQRHFSTGNKSECFFVSPDEMVGIVECFIERFYGSSVYYENSLHGGMSRYQLNDSARKEQTSLGLSSSSYFTGNNEVYETDLGDGYFVDHGTGMEGWRDEDGNVYWKEWK
;
A
#
# COMPACT_ATOMS: atom_id res chain seq x y z
N MET A 1 12.47 -6.03 8.76
CA MET A 1 11.20 -5.31 8.69
C MET A 1 11.51 -3.85 8.70
N SER A 2 11.03 -3.15 7.69
CA SER A 2 11.15 -1.71 7.52
C SER A 2 10.12 -1.00 8.40
N ASP A 3 10.50 0.15 8.96
CA ASP A 3 9.54 1.03 9.65
C ASP A 3 8.83 1.98 8.66
N ASP A 4 9.12 1.83 7.37
CA ASP A 4 8.62 2.66 6.28
C ASP A 4 7.38 2.04 5.63
N TRP A 5 6.30 2.81 5.61
CA TRP A 5 5.01 2.36 5.08
C TRP A 5 4.33 3.48 4.31
N ILE A 6 3.63 3.11 3.24
CA ILE A 6 2.57 3.92 2.62
C ILE A 6 1.23 3.35 3.09
N TYR A 7 0.28 4.20 3.43
CA TYR A 7 -1.04 3.78 3.89
C TYR A 7 -2.18 4.61 3.31
N VAL A 8 -3.33 3.97 3.21
CA VAL A 8 -4.63 4.57 2.97
C VAL A 8 -5.39 4.59 4.30
N GLY A 9 -5.69 5.78 4.78
CA GLY A 9 -6.56 6.01 5.93
C GLY A 9 -7.99 6.29 5.49
N ALA A 10 -8.93 5.91 6.32
CA ALA A 10 -10.36 6.09 6.13
C ALA A 10 -10.98 6.78 7.35
N ASP A 11 -12.17 7.32 7.15
CA ASP A 11 -12.99 7.92 8.20
C ASP A 11 -14.35 7.20 8.20
N ASN A 12 -14.75 6.63 9.34
CA ASN A 12 -15.96 5.83 9.44
C ASN A 12 -17.24 6.58 9.07
N SER A 13 -17.27 7.92 9.23
CA SER A 13 -18.43 8.72 8.82
C SER A 13 -18.42 9.14 7.35
N LYS A 14 -17.32 8.93 6.61
CA LYS A 14 -17.12 9.43 5.24
C LYS A 14 -16.66 8.32 4.31
N LYS A 15 -17.60 7.66 3.66
CA LYS A 15 -17.34 6.51 2.78
C LYS A 15 -16.57 6.88 1.51
N ASP A 16 -16.80 8.07 0.97
CA ASP A 16 -16.15 8.57 -0.26
C ASP A 16 -14.95 9.46 0.07
N TRP A 17 -14.28 9.17 1.18
CA TRP A 17 -13.14 9.94 1.65
C TRP A 17 -11.99 9.03 2.03
N SER A 18 -10.80 9.41 1.59
CA SER A 18 -9.57 8.71 1.95
C SER A 18 -8.43 9.69 2.17
N LYS A 19 -7.44 9.24 2.94
CA LYS A 19 -6.18 9.93 3.13
C LYS A 19 -5.04 9.01 2.72
N VAL A 20 -4.16 9.47 1.85
CA VAL A 20 -2.89 8.79 1.61
C VAL A 20 -1.86 9.37 2.58
N GLY A 21 -1.00 8.54 3.14
CA GLY A 21 0.09 9.02 3.97
C GLY A 21 1.19 8.01 4.13
N LYS A 22 2.26 8.43 4.79
CA LYS A 22 3.38 7.56 5.13
C LYS A 22 3.74 7.58 6.61
N THR A 23 4.50 6.57 7.04
CA THR A 23 5.20 6.55 8.32
C THR A 23 6.59 5.97 8.15
N THR A 24 7.52 6.39 9.01
CA THR A 24 8.89 5.87 9.12
C THR A 24 9.18 5.36 10.55
N LYS A 25 8.11 5.17 11.33
CA LYS A 25 8.17 4.84 12.77
C LYS A 25 7.28 3.64 13.13
N GLY A 26 6.85 2.87 12.12
CA GLY A 26 5.88 1.80 12.24
C GLY A 26 4.42 2.29 12.24
N LEU A 27 3.50 1.40 11.83
CA LEU A 27 2.05 1.67 11.70
C LEU A 27 1.34 1.84 13.04
N ASN A 28 1.76 1.10 14.07
CA ASN A 28 1.17 1.11 15.40
C ASN A 28 1.13 2.50 16.06
N LYS A 29 2.05 3.41 15.69
CA LYS A 29 2.08 4.79 16.19
C LYS A 29 1.16 5.76 15.45
N ARG A 30 0.57 5.35 14.31
CA ARG A 30 -0.26 6.19 13.43
C ARG A 30 -1.70 5.69 13.29
N HIS A 31 -2.00 4.54 13.87
CA HIS A 31 -3.31 3.90 13.86
C HIS A 31 -4.43 4.76 14.47
N THR A 32 -4.12 5.70 15.39
CA THR A 32 -5.12 6.60 15.97
C THR A 32 -4.72 8.05 15.78
N SER A 33 -5.60 8.85 15.19
CA SER A 33 -5.49 10.30 15.26
C SER A 33 -6.23 10.76 16.52
N SER A 34 -5.51 11.35 17.48
CA SER A 34 -6.14 11.96 18.66
C SER A 34 -7.14 13.06 18.31
N GLN A 35 -7.07 13.58 17.08
CA GLN A 35 -7.94 14.64 16.57
C GLN A 35 -9.13 14.12 15.74
N ASN A 36 -9.15 12.84 15.36
CA ASN A 36 -10.29 12.22 14.69
C ASN A 36 -10.45 10.77 15.18
N PRO A 37 -11.34 10.51 16.15
CA PRO A 37 -11.56 9.18 16.70
C PRO A 37 -12.20 8.21 15.70
N GLU A 38 -12.79 8.71 14.61
CA GLU A 38 -13.36 7.90 13.53
C GLU A 38 -12.33 7.54 12.45
N TYR A 39 -11.12 8.10 12.53
CA TYR A 39 -10.03 7.82 11.62
C TYR A 39 -9.34 6.50 11.96
N TYR A 40 -9.10 5.69 10.94
CA TYR A 40 -8.32 4.46 11.04
C TYR A 40 -7.49 4.25 9.78
N ILE A 41 -6.45 3.40 9.89
CA ILE A 41 -5.70 2.92 8.72
C ILE A 41 -6.51 1.79 8.09
N HIS A 42 -6.97 1.99 6.85
CA HIS A 42 -7.73 1.02 6.08
C HIS A 42 -6.80 -0.05 5.50
N THR A 43 -5.76 0.39 4.79
CA THR A 43 -4.75 -0.47 4.17
C THR A 43 -3.37 0.18 4.26
N ALA A 44 -2.31 -0.62 4.36
CA ALA A 44 -0.93 -0.15 4.32
C ALA A 44 0.01 -1.14 3.63
N PHE A 45 1.06 -0.62 3.01
CA PHE A 45 2.07 -1.33 2.24
C PHE A 45 3.44 -1.08 2.86
N GLU A 46 4.17 -2.15 3.17
CA GLU A 46 5.54 -2.05 3.71
C GLU A 46 6.50 -1.71 2.57
N ILE A 47 7.27 -0.64 2.76
CA ILE A 47 8.29 -0.21 1.81
C ILE A 47 9.63 -0.77 2.26
N LYS A 48 10.09 -1.82 1.58
CA LYS A 48 11.33 -2.55 1.93
C LYS A 48 12.59 -1.89 1.37
N SER A 49 12.45 -1.09 0.31
CA SER A 49 13.55 -0.38 -0.35
C SER A 49 13.06 0.91 -1.00
N GLY A 50 13.97 1.85 -1.24
CA GLY A 50 13.65 3.19 -1.75
C GLY A 50 13.38 4.22 -0.65
N ASP A 51 13.24 5.50 -1.05
CA ASP A 51 12.90 6.59 -0.13
C ASP A 51 11.37 6.77 -0.08
N VAL A 52 10.76 6.40 1.05
CA VAL A 52 9.31 6.51 1.26
C VAL A 52 8.80 7.96 1.15
N HIS A 53 9.63 8.97 1.44
CA HIS A 53 9.26 10.37 1.23
C HIS A 53 9.14 10.72 -0.25
N GLU A 54 10.06 10.24 -1.08
CA GLU A 54 9.98 10.40 -2.52
C GLU A 54 8.78 9.66 -3.12
N ILE A 55 8.57 8.42 -2.68
CA ILE A 55 7.47 7.56 -3.14
C ILE A 55 6.13 8.23 -2.83
N GLU A 56 5.91 8.68 -1.59
CA GLU A 56 4.68 9.40 -1.21
C GLU A 56 4.50 10.67 -2.05
N LYS A 57 5.55 11.47 -2.22
CA LYS A 57 5.47 12.71 -3.00
C LYS A 57 5.07 12.44 -4.45
N LYS A 58 5.65 11.41 -5.08
CA LYS A 58 5.34 11.01 -6.45
C LYS A 58 3.95 10.39 -6.56
N LEU A 59 3.53 9.59 -5.58
CA LEU A 59 2.18 9.03 -5.48
C LEU A 59 1.12 10.14 -5.41
N LEU A 60 1.30 11.13 -4.52
CA LEU A 60 0.38 12.26 -4.40
C LEU A 60 0.30 13.08 -5.69
N GLY A 61 1.40 13.21 -6.43
CA GLY A 61 1.44 13.85 -7.75
C GLY A 61 0.74 13.01 -8.83
N TYR A 62 0.92 11.69 -8.80
CA TYR A 62 0.25 10.75 -9.71
C TYR A 62 -1.27 10.79 -9.52
N ILE A 63 -1.75 10.67 -8.28
CA ILE A 63 -3.19 10.71 -7.96
C ILE A 63 -3.82 12.04 -8.40
N GLU A 64 -3.14 13.16 -8.17
CA GLU A 64 -3.63 14.48 -8.59
C GLU A 64 -3.69 14.64 -10.12
N GLY A 65 -2.89 13.88 -10.87
CA GLY A 65 -2.93 13.86 -12.32
C GLY A 65 -4.05 12.99 -12.92
N LEU A 66 -4.75 12.19 -12.09
CA LEU A 66 -5.82 11.33 -12.56
C LEU A 66 -7.09 12.15 -12.86
N PRO A 67 -7.83 11.81 -13.94
CA PRO A 67 -9.13 12.40 -14.17
C PRO A 67 -10.09 12.04 -13.02
N ASP A 68 -11.01 12.94 -12.72
CA ASP A 68 -12.10 12.73 -11.76
C ASP A 68 -11.70 12.46 -10.30
N VAL A 69 -10.42 12.64 -9.95
CA VAL A 69 -9.94 12.58 -8.56
C VAL A 69 -9.78 13.98 -7.98
N GLU A 70 -10.59 14.32 -6.98
CA GLU A 70 -10.51 15.60 -6.29
C GLU A 70 -9.66 15.53 -5.01
N ARG A 71 -8.56 16.29 -5.01
CA ARG A 71 -7.66 16.45 -3.85
C ARG A 71 -8.09 17.62 -2.96
N GLN A 72 -8.34 17.35 -1.69
CA GLN A 72 -8.75 18.36 -0.73
C GLN A 72 -7.62 19.33 -0.38
N ARG A 73 -7.99 20.56 -0.08
CA ARG A 73 -7.07 21.59 0.45
C ARG A 73 -7.31 21.76 1.94
N HIS A 74 -6.24 22.01 2.68
CA HIS A 74 -6.35 22.39 4.08
C HIS A 74 -7.11 23.70 4.19
N PHE A 75 -8.19 23.71 4.98
CA PHE A 75 -9.00 24.93 5.18
C PHE A 75 -8.16 26.10 5.72
N SER A 76 -7.22 25.82 6.63
CA SER A 76 -6.40 26.83 7.29
C SER A 76 -5.33 27.45 6.42
N THR A 77 -4.81 26.75 5.40
CA THR A 77 -3.66 27.22 4.60
C THR A 77 -3.92 27.29 3.10
N GLY A 78 -5.00 26.68 2.60
CA GLY A 78 -5.27 26.54 1.16
C GLY A 78 -4.34 25.58 0.42
N ASN A 79 -3.32 25.05 1.11
CA ASN A 79 -2.37 24.09 0.53
C ASN A 79 -3.02 22.74 0.29
N LYS A 80 -2.51 22.01 -0.70
CA LYS A 80 -2.97 20.65 -1.01
C LYS A 80 -2.71 19.74 0.19
N SER A 81 -3.75 19.08 0.68
CA SER A 81 -3.66 18.09 1.76
C SER A 81 -3.31 16.72 1.19
N GLU A 82 -3.17 15.70 2.03
CA GLU A 82 -3.06 14.31 1.57
C GLU A 82 -4.42 13.58 1.55
N CYS A 83 -5.53 14.34 1.55
CA CYS A 83 -6.90 13.82 1.61
C CYS A 83 -7.62 13.98 0.25
N PHE A 84 -8.49 13.04 -0.08
CA PHE A 84 -9.14 12.93 -1.38
C PHE A 84 -10.62 12.56 -1.23
N PHE A 85 -11.45 12.99 -2.17
CA PHE A 85 -12.86 12.57 -2.29
C PHE A 85 -12.97 11.28 -3.12
N VAL A 86 -12.29 10.24 -2.65
CA VAL A 86 -12.26 8.90 -3.26
C VAL A 86 -12.45 7.89 -2.15
N SER A 87 -13.25 6.86 -2.40
CA SER A 87 -13.48 5.80 -1.41
C SER A 87 -12.16 5.11 -1.03
N PRO A 88 -11.99 4.64 0.22
CA PRO A 88 -10.76 3.96 0.63
C PRO A 88 -10.41 2.74 -0.24
N ASP A 89 -11.39 1.96 -0.69
CA ASP A 89 -11.16 0.77 -1.52
C ASP A 89 -10.67 1.13 -2.92
N GLU A 90 -11.25 2.15 -3.54
CA GLU A 90 -10.79 2.66 -4.83
C GLU A 90 -9.39 3.27 -4.72
N MET A 91 -9.14 4.04 -3.66
CA MET A 91 -7.82 4.61 -3.40
C MET A 91 -6.75 3.52 -3.20
N VAL A 92 -7.10 2.40 -2.55
CA VAL A 92 -6.20 1.23 -2.45
C VAL A 92 -5.80 0.73 -3.83
N GLY A 93 -6.76 0.54 -4.74
CA GLY A 93 -6.46 0.11 -6.11
C GLY A 93 -5.54 1.10 -6.84
N ILE A 94 -5.77 2.40 -6.69
CA ILE A 94 -4.91 3.44 -7.27
C ILE A 94 -3.48 3.37 -6.71
N VAL A 95 -3.34 3.19 -5.40
CA VAL A 95 -2.03 3.07 -4.74
C VAL A 95 -1.31 1.80 -5.19
N GLU A 96 -2.01 0.67 -5.28
CA GLU A 96 -1.46 -0.59 -5.77
C GLU A 96 -0.97 -0.46 -7.20
N CYS A 97 -1.79 0.07 -8.10
CA CYS A 97 -1.40 0.31 -9.50
C CYS A 97 -0.18 1.23 -9.61
N PHE A 98 -0.09 2.27 -8.79
CA PHE A 98 1.08 3.15 -8.78
C PHE A 98 2.34 2.43 -8.29
N ILE A 99 2.25 1.74 -7.15
CA ILE A 99 3.40 1.05 -6.56
C ILE A 99 3.85 -0.07 -7.50
N GLU A 100 2.96 -0.90 -8.01
CA GLU A 100 3.30 -2.00 -8.91
C GLU A 100 4.03 -1.49 -10.16
N ARG A 101 3.51 -0.41 -10.76
CA ARG A 101 4.06 0.15 -12.01
C ARG A 101 5.41 0.83 -11.86
N PHE A 102 5.65 1.53 -10.75
CA PHE A 102 6.84 2.40 -10.61
C PHE A 102 7.81 1.96 -9.51
N TYR A 103 7.34 1.14 -8.58
CA TYR A 103 8.00 0.79 -7.33
C TYR A 103 7.77 -0.68 -6.94
N GLY A 104 7.49 -1.57 -7.89
CA GLY A 104 7.14 -2.96 -7.59
C GLY A 104 8.22 -3.68 -6.78
N SER A 105 9.49 -3.39 -7.05
CA SER A 105 10.64 -3.93 -6.30
C SER A 105 10.79 -3.36 -4.89
N SER A 106 10.04 -2.32 -4.53
CA SER A 106 10.05 -1.64 -3.22
C SER A 106 9.08 -2.24 -2.21
N VAL A 107 8.25 -3.22 -2.61
CA VAL A 107 7.25 -3.86 -1.74
C VAL A 107 7.40 -5.38 -1.71
N TYR A 108 6.61 -6.03 -0.86
CA TYR A 108 6.44 -7.48 -0.82
C TYR A 108 5.19 -7.89 -1.62
N TYR A 109 5.15 -9.15 -2.08
CA TYR A 109 3.99 -9.77 -2.73
C TYR A 109 3.65 -11.06 -1.99
N GLU A 110 2.37 -11.42 -1.96
CA GLU A 110 1.91 -12.70 -1.41
C GLU A 110 2.20 -13.84 -2.42
N ASN A 111 2.42 -15.07 -1.95
CA ASN A 111 3.03 -16.21 -2.65
C ASN A 111 2.69 -16.46 -4.15
N SER A 112 3.65 -17.14 -4.79
CA SER A 112 3.82 -17.41 -6.23
C SER A 112 2.75 -18.28 -6.88
N LEU A 113 1.98 -17.61 -7.74
CA LEU A 113 1.60 -17.99 -9.11
C LEU A 113 0.69 -16.86 -9.66
N HIS A 114 -0.04 -16.18 -8.76
CA HIS A 114 -1.01 -15.10 -9.03
C HIS A 114 -1.20 -14.12 -7.83
N GLY A 115 -0.22 -14.02 -6.91
CA GLY A 115 -0.41 -13.30 -5.65
C GLY A 115 -0.39 -11.77 -5.78
N GLY A 116 -1.23 -11.09 -4.99
CA GLY A 116 -1.31 -9.63 -4.93
C GLY A 116 -0.19 -9.00 -4.10
N MET A 117 -0.06 -7.67 -4.19
CA MET A 117 0.85 -6.89 -3.35
C MET A 117 0.55 -7.14 -1.87
N SER A 118 1.58 -7.49 -1.10
CA SER A 118 1.44 -7.73 0.33
C SER A 118 1.04 -6.45 1.02
N ARG A 119 -0.06 -6.51 1.76
CA ARG A 119 -0.65 -5.35 2.41
C ARG A 119 -1.22 -5.72 3.75
N TYR A 120 -1.06 -4.79 4.68
CA TYR A 120 -1.79 -4.79 5.92
C TYR A 120 -3.17 -4.17 5.67
N GLN A 121 -4.28 -4.90 5.85
CA GLN A 121 -5.64 -4.38 5.65
C GLN A 121 -6.54 -4.68 6.86
N LEU A 122 -7.37 -3.71 7.25
CA LEU A 122 -8.39 -3.90 8.29
C LEU A 122 -9.57 -4.69 7.71
N ASN A 123 -9.94 -5.81 8.35
CA ASN A 123 -11.06 -6.64 7.93
C ASN A 123 -12.40 -5.97 8.25
N ASP A 124 -13.34 -5.93 7.30
CA ASP A 124 -14.70 -5.40 7.47
C ASP A 124 -15.46 -6.00 8.66
N SER A 125 -15.17 -7.25 9.03
CA SER A 125 -15.78 -7.91 10.19
C SER A 125 -15.32 -7.28 11.52
N ALA A 126 -14.07 -6.81 11.60
CA ALA A 126 -13.52 -6.13 12.77
C ALA A 126 -14.06 -4.69 12.93
N ARG A 127 -14.61 -4.11 11.87
CA ARG A 127 -15.19 -2.76 11.85
C ARG A 127 -16.46 -2.62 12.71
N LYS A 128 -17.18 -3.73 12.96
CA LYS A 128 -18.44 -3.73 13.74
C LYS A 128 -18.26 -3.83 15.26
N GLU A 129 -17.09 -4.25 15.75
CA GLU A 129 -16.85 -4.45 17.20
C GLU A 129 -15.95 -3.39 17.85
N GLN A 130 -15.43 -2.44 17.08
CA GLN A 130 -14.43 -1.48 17.57
C GLN A 130 -15.05 -0.19 18.10
N THR A 131 -15.76 -0.30 19.23
CA THR A 131 -15.93 0.81 20.16
C THR A 131 -14.88 0.67 21.26
N SER A 132 -13.86 1.54 21.23
CA SER A 132 -12.83 1.74 22.26
C SER A 132 -11.74 0.65 22.44
N LEU A 133 -10.49 1.06 22.20
CA LEU A 133 -9.27 0.60 22.92
C LEU A 133 -8.83 -0.88 22.77
N GLY A 134 -8.66 -1.40 21.55
CA GLY A 134 -8.15 -2.76 21.41
C GLY A 134 -7.65 -3.18 20.04
N LEU A 135 -6.83 -2.35 19.37
CA LEU A 135 -6.09 -2.79 18.19
C LEU A 135 -4.65 -3.11 18.60
N SER A 136 -4.39 -4.39 18.89
CA SER A 136 -3.04 -4.93 19.03
C SER A 136 -2.49 -5.29 17.65
N SER A 137 -1.17 -5.37 17.52
CA SER A 137 -0.47 -5.81 16.30
C SER A 137 -0.95 -7.17 15.75
N SER A 138 -1.74 -7.92 16.52
CA SER A 138 -2.34 -9.21 16.17
C SER A 138 -3.68 -9.11 15.44
N SER A 139 -4.33 -7.95 15.40
CA SER A 139 -5.56 -7.73 14.60
C SER A 139 -5.25 -7.48 13.13
N TYR A 140 -3.97 -7.59 12.77
CA TYR A 140 -3.37 -7.16 11.53
C TYR A 140 -2.68 -8.35 10.89
N PHE A 141 -3.13 -8.73 9.69
CA PHE A 141 -2.53 -9.84 8.95
C PHE A 141 -1.33 -9.31 8.17
N THR A 142 -0.14 -9.83 8.47
CA THR A 142 0.99 -9.79 7.55
C THR A 142 0.79 -10.96 6.60
N GLY A 143 0.48 -10.71 5.33
CA GLY A 143 0.64 -11.70 4.27
C GLY A 143 2.13 -12.04 4.13
N ASN A 144 2.58 -12.97 4.97
CA ASN A 144 3.85 -13.70 5.10
C ASN A 144 5.17 -13.09 4.56
N ASN A 145 6.12 -12.94 5.48
CA ASN A 145 7.51 -12.58 5.26
C ASN A 145 8.35 -13.72 4.63
N GLU A 146 8.10 -14.10 3.38
CA GLU A 146 9.03 -14.96 2.64
C GLU A 146 9.26 -14.38 1.24
N VAL A 147 10.45 -13.81 1.03
CA VAL A 147 10.88 -13.32 -0.29
C VAL A 147 11.29 -14.53 -1.12
N TYR A 148 10.39 -14.97 -1.99
CA TYR A 148 10.69 -16.04 -2.96
C TYR A 148 11.25 -15.50 -4.27
N GLU A 149 11.25 -14.19 -4.53
CA GLU A 149 11.71 -13.66 -5.82
C GLU A 149 12.71 -12.49 -5.70
N THR A 150 13.76 -12.51 -6.52
CA THR A 150 14.68 -11.38 -6.74
C THR A 150 14.45 -10.80 -8.13
N ASP A 151 13.99 -9.55 -8.20
CA ASP A 151 13.90 -8.78 -9.44
C ASP A 151 15.30 -8.47 -10.00
N LEU A 152 15.50 -8.76 -11.29
CA LEU A 152 16.74 -8.55 -12.03
C LEU A 152 16.67 -7.34 -12.98
N GLY A 153 15.51 -6.69 -13.12
CA GLY A 153 15.26 -5.57 -14.03
C GLY A 153 14.75 -6.01 -15.41
N ASP A 154 14.18 -5.06 -16.17
CA ASP A 154 13.63 -5.28 -17.53
C ASP A 154 12.61 -6.43 -17.63
N GLY A 155 11.84 -6.62 -16.56
CA GLY A 155 10.85 -7.69 -16.42
C GLY A 155 11.42 -9.04 -15.97
N TYR A 156 12.74 -9.17 -15.81
CA TYR A 156 13.36 -10.43 -15.36
C TYR A 156 13.32 -10.57 -13.84
N PHE A 157 13.17 -11.80 -13.35
CA PHE A 157 13.24 -12.14 -11.93
C PHE A 157 13.74 -13.57 -11.71
N VAL A 158 14.25 -13.86 -10.51
CA VAL A 158 14.65 -15.20 -10.06
C VAL A 158 13.69 -15.65 -8.97
N ASP A 159 13.08 -16.82 -9.12
CA ASP A 159 12.32 -17.49 -8.07
C ASP A 159 13.24 -18.44 -7.27
N HIS A 160 13.49 -18.11 -6.00
CA HIS A 160 14.29 -18.88 -5.03
C HIS A 160 13.60 -20.17 -4.57
N GLY A 161 12.27 -20.26 -4.67
CA GLY A 161 11.51 -21.47 -4.35
C GLY A 161 11.71 -22.57 -5.38
N THR A 162 11.84 -22.19 -6.65
CA THR A 162 12.03 -23.12 -7.77
C THR A 162 13.45 -23.14 -8.33
N GLY A 163 14.25 -22.11 -8.06
CA GLY A 163 15.56 -21.87 -8.66
C GLY A 163 15.49 -21.45 -10.13
N MET A 164 14.32 -21.01 -10.62
CA MET A 164 14.08 -20.68 -12.02
C MET A 164 14.17 -19.17 -12.28
N GLU A 165 14.61 -18.80 -13.48
CA GLU A 165 14.52 -17.43 -13.99
C GLU A 165 13.20 -17.26 -14.77
N GLY A 166 12.49 -16.18 -14.45
CA GLY A 166 11.27 -15.75 -15.12
C GLY A 166 11.44 -14.41 -15.80
N TRP A 167 10.63 -14.15 -16.82
CA TRP A 167 10.45 -12.84 -17.43
C TRP A 167 8.97 -12.48 -17.45
N ARG A 168 8.64 -11.22 -17.11
CA ARG A 168 7.29 -10.66 -17.10
C ARG A 168 7.18 -9.59 -18.17
N ASP A 169 6.20 -9.75 -19.06
CA ASP A 169 5.91 -8.75 -20.09
C ASP A 169 5.11 -7.56 -19.54
N GLU A 170 4.87 -6.56 -20.38
CA GLU A 170 4.09 -5.36 -20.03
C GLU A 170 2.62 -5.65 -19.70
N ASP A 171 2.11 -6.81 -20.10
CA ASP A 171 0.75 -7.29 -19.85
C ASP A 171 0.66 -8.20 -18.61
N GLY A 172 1.80 -8.46 -17.94
CA GLY A 172 1.89 -9.29 -16.74
C GLY A 172 2.01 -10.79 -16.98
N ASN A 173 2.16 -11.25 -18.22
CA ASN A 173 2.37 -12.67 -18.52
C ASN A 173 3.78 -13.09 -18.13
N VAL A 174 3.90 -14.28 -17.53
CA VAL A 174 5.16 -14.81 -17.02
C VAL A 174 5.68 -15.93 -17.92
N TYR A 175 6.96 -15.86 -18.28
CA TYR A 175 7.67 -16.81 -19.10
C TYR A 175 8.85 -17.39 -18.33
N TRP A 176 8.92 -18.72 -18.23
CA TRP A 176 9.96 -19.41 -17.47
C TRP A 176 11.07 -19.93 -18.38
N LYS A 177 12.32 -19.85 -17.90
CA LYS A 177 13.48 -20.44 -18.57
C LYS A 177 14.19 -21.40 -17.62
N GLU A 178 14.14 -22.69 -17.96
CA GLU A 178 14.96 -23.70 -17.28
C GLU A 178 16.43 -23.57 -17.69
N TRP A 179 17.33 -23.77 -16.71
CA TRP A 179 18.74 -23.99 -16.98
C TRP A 179 18.93 -25.39 -17.60
N LYS A 180 19.73 -25.47 -18.66
CA LYS A 180 20.31 -26.74 -19.14
C LYS A 180 21.66 -26.99 -18.49
#